data_AF-A0A9D8GSG6-F1
#
_entry.id   AF-A0A9D8GSG6-F1
#
_cell.length_a   1.000
_cell.length_b   1.000
_cell.length_c   1.000
_cell.angle_alpha   90.00
_cell.angle_beta   90.00
_cell.angle_gamma   90.00
#
_symmetry.space_group_name_H-M   'P 1'
#
loop_
_entity.id
_entity.type
_entity.pdbx_description
1 polymer ?
#
loop_
_entity_poly.entity_id
_entity_poly.type
_entity_poly.pdbx_seq_one_letter_code
_entity_poly.pdbx_strand_id
1 'polypeptide(L)'
;MTRILVVNDEAAAAEILALPGWRARVEQVSHETVDALARRYHVVLRADHLDTAPLVSPDTRVALLCTELAAFERLEKLATTADVIFEPSPVARLDMLGAGRATLRTARALKRGAVLAATDLATENGGHGLGAGLIDRVVGRRVVYDLAEGAPLDFGMLGEAKDRS
;
A
#
# COMPACT_ATOMS: atom_id res chain seq x y z
N MET A 1 -13.65 2.37 21.99
CA MET A 1 -13.33 2.79 20.61
C MET A 1 -11.83 2.94 20.55
N THR A 2 -11.18 2.20 19.66
CA THR A 2 -9.72 2.17 19.54
C THR A 2 -9.27 3.35 18.69
N ARG A 3 -8.45 4.24 19.24
CA ARG A 3 -7.95 5.36 18.46
C ARG A 3 -6.82 4.91 17.54
N ILE A 4 -6.88 5.30 16.27
CA ILE A 4 -5.80 5.08 15.32
C ILE A 4 -5.02 6.38 15.13
N LEU A 5 -3.75 6.36 15.53
CA LEU A 5 -2.82 7.47 15.40
C LEU A 5 -1.73 7.14 14.38
N VAL A 6 -1.57 7.96 13.36
CA VAL A 6 -0.46 7.86 12.41
C VAL A 6 0.64 8.83 12.81
N VAL A 7 1.88 8.33 12.89
CA VAL A 7 3.07 9.12 13.24
C VAL A 7 3.93 9.28 11.99
N ASN A 8 4.04 10.50 11.49
CA ASN A 8 4.80 10.82 10.29
C ASN A 8 5.16 12.30 10.24
N ASP A 9 6.18 12.63 9.42
CA ASP A 9 6.38 14.00 8.98
C ASP A 9 5.15 14.51 8.19
N GLU A 10 5.00 15.83 8.11
CA GLU A 10 3.81 16.47 7.53
C GLU A 10 3.57 16.07 6.06
N ALA A 11 4.64 15.97 5.26
CA ALA A 11 4.53 15.61 3.85
C ALA A 11 4.10 14.13 3.70
N ALA A 12 4.73 13.23 4.44
CA ALA A 12 4.38 11.82 4.45
C ALA A 12 2.94 11.57 4.93
N ALA A 13 2.49 12.31 5.96
CA ALA A 13 1.12 12.21 6.43
C ALA A 13 0.10 12.65 5.37
N ALA A 14 0.39 13.73 4.64
CA ALA A 14 -0.46 14.21 3.55
C ALA A 14 -0.56 13.17 2.41
N GLU A 15 0.56 12.56 2.02
CA GLU A 15 0.59 11.48 1.01
C GLU A 15 -0.27 10.28 1.44
N ILE A 16 -0.11 9.82 2.68
CA ILE A 16 -0.86 8.69 3.22
C ILE A 16 -2.35 8.97 3.26
N LEU A 17 -2.77 10.15 3.74
CA LEU A 17 -4.18 10.50 3.82
C LEU A 17 -4.84 10.70 2.45
N ALA A 18 -4.05 10.99 1.42
CA ALA A 18 -4.53 11.08 0.03
C ALA A 18 -4.77 9.70 -0.60
N LEU A 19 -4.24 8.61 -0.01
CA LEU A 19 -4.47 7.27 -0.52
C LEU A 19 -5.95 6.85 -0.36
N PRO A 20 -6.51 6.10 -1.32
CA PRO A 20 -7.90 5.65 -1.27
C PRO A 20 -8.23 4.94 0.05
N GLY A 21 -9.28 5.40 0.74
CA GLY A 21 -9.78 4.79 1.98
C GLY A 21 -8.99 5.11 3.25
N TRP A 22 -7.78 5.67 3.16
CA TRP A 22 -6.92 5.88 4.34
C TRP A 22 -7.46 6.93 5.31
N ARG A 23 -8.06 8.02 4.80
CA ARG A 23 -8.62 9.06 5.66
C ARG A 23 -9.73 8.56 6.59
N ALA A 24 -10.47 7.53 6.19
CA ALA A 24 -11.52 6.93 7.02
C ALA A 24 -10.97 6.00 8.11
N ARG A 25 -9.73 5.54 7.98
CA ARG A 25 -9.06 4.61 8.91
C ARG A 25 -8.24 5.34 9.98
N VAL A 26 -7.98 6.63 9.81
CA VAL A 26 -7.11 7.41 10.69
C VAL A 26 -7.94 8.41 11.48
N GLU A 27 -7.93 8.28 12.80
CA GLU A 27 -8.61 9.23 13.70
C GLU A 27 -7.74 10.46 13.99
N GLN A 28 -6.42 10.28 14.07
CA GLN A 28 -5.48 11.37 14.33
C GLN A 28 -4.16 11.17 13.56
N VAL A 29 -3.61 12.28 13.07
CA VAL A 29 -2.19 12.37 12.67
C VAL A 29 -1.41 13.10 13.76
N SER A 30 -0.24 12.57 14.12
CA SER A 30 0.71 13.21 15.01
C SER A 30 2.04 13.43 14.30
N HIS A 31 2.62 14.61 14.52
CA HIS A 31 3.97 14.97 14.06
C HIS A 31 5.01 14.91 15.19
N GLU A 32 4.59 14.53 16.40
CA GLU A 32 5.50 14.19 17.50
C GLU A 32 6.22 12.88 17.22
N THR A 33 7.43 12.71 17.76
CA THR A 33 8.14 11.43 17.72
C THR A 33 7.38 10.36 18.52
N VAL A 34 7.61 9.08 18.18
CA VAL A 34 7.03 7.96 18.95
C VAL A 34 7.43 8.03 20.43
N ASP A 35 8.66 8.43 20.75
CA ASP A 35 9.10 8.60 22.14
C ASP A 35 8.30 9.66 22.90
N ALA A 36 7.92 10.76 22.24
CA ALA A 36 7.09 11.80 22.85
C ALA A 36 5.66 11.30 23.07
N LEU A 37 5.10 10.60 22.09
CA LEU A 37 3.77 9.99 22.20
C LEU A 37 3.71 8.89 23.26
N ALA A 38 4.76 8.08 23.39
CA ALA A 38 4.84 6.98 24.34
C ALA A 38 4.62 7.46 25.79
N ARG A 39 5.00 8.70 26.10
CA ARG A 39 4.81 9.33 27.44
C ARG A 39 3.33 9.52 27.82
N ARG A 40 2.40 9.39 26.88
CA ARG A 40 0.94 9.49 27.15
C ARG A 40 0.35 8.20 27.69
N TYR A 41 1.07 7.10 27.52
CA TYR A 41 0.63 5.75 27.87
C TYR A 41 1.42 5.24 29.07
N HIS A 42 0.83 4.32 29.82
CA HIS A 42 1.55 3.59 30.85
C HIS A 42 2.45 2.52 30.21
N VAL A 43 2.01 1.93 29.10
CA VAL A 43 2.74 0.90 28.36
C VAL A 43 2.55 1.11 26.85
N VAL A 44 3.64 0.97 26.09
CA VAL A 44 3.59 0.84 24.63
C VAL A 44 4.16 -0.52 24.25
N LEU A 45 3.37 -1.32 23.54
CA LEU A 45 3.74 -2.67 23.11
C LEU A 45 4.08 -2.67 21.63
N ARG A 46 5.22 -3.24 21.25
CA ARG A 46 5.51 -3.55 19.85
C ARG A 46 4.56 -4.65 19.40
N ALA A 47 3.83 -4.40 18.32
CA ALA A 47 2.67 -5.18 17.94
C ALA A 47 2.75 -5.75 16.53
N ASP A 48 3.90 -5.64 15.84
CA ASP A 48 4.09 -6.16 14.48
C ASP A 48 3.86 -7.67 14.35
N HIS A 49 4.01 -8.40 15.45
CA HIS A 49 3.87 -9.86 15.55
C HIS A 49 2.75 -10.30 16.48
N LEU A 50 1.90 -9.38 16.96
CA LEU A 50 0.77 -9.76 17.80
C LEU A 50 -0.36 -10.31 16.93
N ASP A 51 -0.77 -11.54 17.24
CA ASP A 51 -1.91 -12.21 16.61
C ASP A 51 -3.17 -12.19 17.49
N THR A 52 -3.01 -11.83 18.77
CA THR A 52 -4.12 -11.72 19.73
C THR A 52 -4.01 -10.40 20.50
N ALA A 53 -5.16 -9.87 20.92
CA ALA A 53 -5.19 -8.66 21.72
C ALA A 53 -4.57 -8.94 23.10
N PRO A 54 -3.66 -8.09 23.59
CA PRO A 54 -3.10 -8.26 24.92
C PRO A 54 -4.19 -8.08 25.98
N LEU A 55 -4.07 -8.83 27.08
CA LEU A 55 -4.92 -8.63 28.25
C LEU A 55 -4.43 -7.38 29.00
N VAL A 56 -5.30 -6.39 29.12
CA VAL A 56 -4.99 -5.09 29.72
C VAL A 56 -5.95 -4.81 30.87
N SER A 57 -5.42 -4.38 32.01
CA SER A 57 -6.25 -3.91 33.12
C SER A 57 -7.02 -2.65 32.72
N PRO A 58 -8.29 -2.47 33.13
CA PRO A 58 -9.10 -1.30 32.76
C PRO A 58 -8.44 0.06 33.06
N ASP A 59 -7.63 0.14 34.10
CA ASP A 59 -6.98 1.39 34.52
C ASP A 59 -5.63 1.66 33.81
N THR A 60 -5.21 0.76 32.92
CA THR A 60 -3.93 0.87 32.22
C THR A 60 -4.13 1.42 30.82
N ARG A 61 -3.61 2.64 30.59
CA ARG A 61 -3.49 3.21 29.25
C ARG A 61 -2.39 2.48 28.48
N VAL A 62 -2.78 1.70 27.48
CA VAL A 62 -1.87 0.94 26.62
C VAL A 62 -1.99 1.43 25.19
N ALA A 63 -0.85 1.52 24.49
CA ALA A 63 -0.79 1.66 23.05
C ALA A 63 -0.10 0.46 22.39
N LEU A 64 -0.56 0.10 21.20
CA LEU A 64 0.04 -0.91 20.33
C LEU A 64 0.77 -0.19 19.19
N LEU A 65 2.11 -0.24 19.22
CA LEU A 65 2.97 0.33 18.19
C LEU A 65 3.22 -0.71 17.09
N CYS A 66 2.83 -0.39 15.86
CA CYS A 66 3.14 -1.17 14.68
C CYS A 66 3.78 -0.29 13.61
N THR A 67 4.65 -0.91 12.81
CA THR A 67 5.35 -0.26 11.70
C THR A 67 5.03 -0.88 10.36
N GLU A 68 4.48 -2.10 10.34
CA GLU A 68 4.14 -2.81 9.11
C GLU A 68 2.65 -2.70 8.76
N LEU A 69 2.33 -2.51 7.48
CA LEU A 69 0.95 -2.35 7.00
C LEU A 69 0.09 -3.57 7.35
N ALA A 70 0.61 -4.78 7.16
CA ALA A 70 -0.09 -6.01 7.49
C ALA A 70 -0.39 -6.13 9.00
N ALA A 71 0.48 -5.61 9.87
CA ALA A 71 0.24 -5.59 11.31
C ALA A 71 -0.85 -4.58 11.66
N PHE A 72 -0.78 -3.38 11.09
CA PHE A 72 -1.81 -2.35 11.25
C PHE A 72 -3.21 -2.89 10.87
N GLU A 73 -3.32 -3.57 9.72
CA GLU A 73 -4.57 -4.18 9.26
C GLU A 73 -5.09 -5.30 10.16
N ARG A 74 -4.20 -6.06 10.81
CA ARG A 74 -4.60 -7.05 11.82
C ARG A 74 -5.10 -6.36 13.09
N LEU A 75 -4.38 -5.36 13.58
CA LEU A 75 -4.72 -4.62 14.80
C LEU A 75 -6.06 -3.88 14.67
N GLU A 76 -6.37 -3.32 13.49
CA GLU A 76 -7.66 -2.68 13.22
C GLU A 76 -8.85 -3.65 13.38
N LYS A 77 -8.63 -4.94 13.11
CA LYS A 77 -9.65 -5.99 13.23
C LYS A 77 -9.72 -6.61 14.63
N LEU A 78 -8.73 -6.36 15.47
CA LEU A 78 -8.72 -6.88 16.84
C LEU A 78 -9.65 -6.04 17.72
N ALA A 79 -10.54 -6.72 18.45
CA ALA A 79 -11.35 -6.09 19.48
C ALA A 79 -10.45 -5.76 20.70
N THR A 80 -9.75 -4.64 20.63
CA THR A 80 -8.88 -4.12 21.69
C THR A 80 -9.43 -2.82 22.26
N THR A 81 -9.08 -2.50 23.50
CA THR A 81 -9.30 -1.18 24.10
C THR A 81 -8.05 -0.30 24.09
N ALA A 82 -6.91 -0.86 23.65
CA ALA A 82 -5.66 -0.13 23.51
C ALA A 82 -5.66 0.71 22.23
N ASP A 83 -5.05 1.90 22.29
CA ASP A 83 -4.85 2.74 21.10
C ASP A 83 -3.84 2.10 20.15
N VAL A 84 -3.98 2.33 18.85
CA VAL A 84 -3.04 1.86 17.83
C VAL A 84 -2.21 3.04 17.35
N ILE A 85 -0.89 2.94 17.52
CA ILE A 85 0.09 3.85 16.96
C ILE A 85 0.69 3.19 15.74
N PHE A 86 0.45 3.77 14.57
CA PHE A 86 1.04 3.33 13.31
C PHE A 86 2.16 4.29 12.91
N GLU A 87 3.39 3.80 12.97
CA GLU A 87 4.60 4.49 12.52
C GLU A 87 5.14 3.73 11.30
N PRO A 88 4.60 3.97 10.09
CA PRO A 88 4.89 3.13 8.94
C PRO A 88 6.39 3.12 8.62
N SER A 89 6.95 1.92 8.52
CA SER A 89 8.31 1.74 8.03
C SER A 89 8.44 2.23 6.57
N PRO A 90 9.66 2.48 6.07
CA PRO A 90 9.83 2.83 4.66
C PRO A 90 9.23 1.80 3.69
N VAL A 91 9.26 0.50 4.06
CA VAL A 91 8.65 -0.57 3.29
C VAL A 91 7.12 -0.47 3.34
N ALA A 92 6.55 -0.32 4.53
CA ALA A 92 5.10 -0.13 4.67
C ALA A 92 4.60 1.08 3.88
N ARG A 93 5.36 2.19 3.86
CA ARG A 93 5.04 3.38 3.03
C ARG A 93 5.01 3.03 1.54
N LEU A 94 5.97 2.25 1.05
CA LEU A 94 5.98 1.79 -0.34
C LEU A 94 4.80 0.87 -0.64
N ASP A 95 4.47 -0.05 0.26
CA ASP A 95 3.33 -0.96 0.11
C ASP A 95 2.00 -0.20 0.07
N MET A 96 1.85 0.82 0.92
CA MET A 96 0.69 1.72 0.94
C MET A 96 0.53 2.48 -0.39
N LEU A 97 1.65 3.03 -0.92
CA LEU A 97 1.66 3.68 -2.23
C LEU A 97 1.36 2.68 -3.36
N GLY A 98 1.84 1.44 -3.25
CA GLY A 98 1.58 0.36 -4.19
C GLY A 98 0.12 -0.04 -4.25
N ALA A 99 -0.54 -0.22 -3.10
CA ALA A 99 -1.92 -0.67 -2.99
C ALA A 99 -2.94 0.28 -3.68
N GLY A 100 -2.66 1.59 -3.67
CA GLY A 100 -3.49 2.59 -4.34
C GLY A 100 -3.13 2.84 -5.81
N ARG A 101 -2.02 2.26 -6.31
CA ARG A 101 -1.52 2.54 -7.65
C ARG A 101 -2.37 1.82 -8.69
N ALA A 102 -2.91 2.58 -9.65
CA ALA A 102 -3.46 2.00 -10.87
C ALA A 102 -2.32 1.40 -11.69
N THR A 103 -2.40 0.11 -12.00
CA THR A 103 -1.40 -0.67 -12.75
C THR A 103 -2.01 -1.31 -13.98
N LEU A 104 -1.18 -1.52 -15.00
CA LEU A 104 -1.55 -2.10 -16.29
C LEU A 104 -1.53 -3.62 -16.23
N ARG A 105 -2.58 -4.23 -16.78
CA ARG A 105 -2.68 -5.66 -17.07
C ARG A 105 -3.22 -5.86 -18.47
N THR A 106 -3.07 -7.06 -19.01
CA THR A 106 -3.68 -7.40 -20.30
C THR A 106 -5.20 -7.50 -20.19
N ALA A 107 -5.94 -6.84 -21.08
CA ALA A 107 -7.40 -6.92 -21.16
C ALA A 107 -7.89 -8.19 -21.85
N ARG A 108 -7.00 -8.89 -22.56
CA ARG A 108 -7.25 -10.14 -23.29
C ARG A 108 -5.94 -10.91 -23.46
N ALA A 109 -6.02 -12.17 -23.86
CA ALA A 109 -4.82 -12.94 -24.20
C ALA A 109 -4.09 -12.33 -25.42
N LEU A 110 -2.76 -12.25 -25.34
CA LEU A 110 -1.88 -11.73 -26.38
C LEU A 110 -0.85 -12.78 -26.78
N LYS A 111 -0.57 -12.86 -28.08
CA LYS A 111 0.46 -13.74 -28.61
C LYS A 111 1.78 -13.01 -28.73
N ARG A 112 2.88 -13.74 -28.55
CA ARG A 112 4.23 -13.25 -28.80
C ARG A 112 4.32 -12.57 -30.17
N GLY A 113 4.95 -11.40 -30.19
CA GLY A 113 5.12 -10.58 -31.38
C GLY A 113 3.96 -9.62 -31.67
N ALA A 114 2.82 -9.76 -30.98
CA ALA A 114 1.73 -8.79 -31.09
C ALA A 114 2.20 -7.38 -30.69
N VAL A 115 1.76 -6.37 -31.41
CA VAL A 115 1.99 -4.96 -31.07
C VAL A 115 0.87 -4.53 -30.13
N LEU A 116 1.22 -4.04 -28.95
CA LEU A 116 0.26 -3.58 -27.95
C LEU A 116 -0.53 -2.38 -28.45
N ALA A 117 -1.85 -2.49 -28.47
CA ALA A 117 -2.77 -1.37 -28.58
C ALA A 117 -3.31 -0.97 -27.20
N ALA A 118 -3.82 0.26 -27.06
CA ALA A 118 -4.45 0.71 -25.82
C ALA A 118 -5.65 -0.18 -25.41
N THR A 119 -6.38 -0.73 -26.39
CA THR A 119 -7.49 -1.66 -26.17
C THR A 119 -7.08 -3.02 -25.62
N ASP A 120 -5.79 -3.34 -25.66
CA ASP A 120 -5.25 -4.59 -25.13
C ASP A 120 -4.91 -4.49 -23.64
N LEU A 121 -5.11 -3.31 -23.05
CA LEU A 121 -4.72 -3.00 -21.69
C LEU A 121 -5.96 -2.66 -20.86
N ALA A 122 -5.98 -3.20 -19.64
CA ALA A 122 -6.89 -2.83 -18.59
C ALA A 122 -6.10 -2.27 -17.41
N THR A 123 -6.79 -1.60 -16.50
CA THR A 123 -6.21 -1.15 -15.23
C THR A 123 -6.78 -1.94 -14.07
N GLU A 124 -5.96 -2.14 -13.05
CA GLU A 124 -6.37 -2.60 -11.73
C GLU A 124 -5.65 -1.76 -10.68
N ASN A 125 -6.22 -1.63 -9.48
CA ASN A 125 -5.58 -0.95 -8.37
C ASN A 125 -4.81 -1.95 -7.52
N GLY A 126 -3.57 -1.60 -7.13
CA GLY A 126 -2.75 -2.44 -6.26
C GLY A 126 -2.15 -3.67 -6.95
N GLY A 127 -2.20 -3.72 -8.29
CA GLY A 127 -1.62 -4.82 -9.06
C GLY A 127 -0.10 -4.75 -9.16
N HIS A 128 0.48 -5.83 -9.68
CA HIS A 128 1.94 -5.96 -9.84
C HIS A 128 2.47 -5.40 -11.16
N GLY A 129 1.58 -4.88 -12.01
CA GLY A 129 1.96 -4.34 -13.32
C GLY A 129 2.61 -2.95 -13.26
N LEU A 130 3.08 -2.49 -14.41
CA LEU A 130 3.53 -1.12 -14.63
C LEU A 130 2.43 -0.11 -14.26
N GLY A 131 2.80 1.06 -13.76
CA GLY A 131 1.82 2.11 -13.47
C GLY A 131 1.02 2.53 -14.72
N ALA A 132 -0.28 2.76 -14.56
CA ALA A 132 -1.20 3.13 -15.65
C ALA A 132 -0.76 4.39 -16.42
N GLY A 133 -0.08 5.33 -15.76
CA GLY A 133 0.50 6.51 -16.39
C GLY A 133 1.62 6.22 -17.39
N LEU A 134 2.08 4.98 -17.50
CA LEU A 134 3.08 4.55 -18.48
C LEU A 134 2.45 3.99 -19.76
N ILE A 135 1.14 4.10 -19.94
CA ILE A 135 0.43 3.56 -21.11
C ILE A 135 1.05 4.02 -22.44
N ASP A 136 1.39 5.30 -22.56
CA ASP A 136 1.99 5.89 -23.77
C ASP A 136 3.40 5.35 -24.06
N ARG A 137 4.08 4.79 -23.05
CA ARG A 137 5.42 4.19 -23.21
C ARG A 137 5.37 2.73 -23.64
N VAL A 138 4.23 2.07 -23.45
CA VAL A 138 4.07 0.63 -23.74
C VAL A 138 3.24 0.37 -24.99
N VAL A 139 2.28 1.23 -25.33
CA VAL A 139 1.51 1.15 -26.58
C VAL A 139 2.47 1.27 -27.77
N GLY A 140 2.29 0.40 -28.76
CA GLY A 140 3.16 0.30 -29.94
C GLY A 140 4.39 -0.58 -29.75
N ARG A 141 4.69 -1.05 -28.52
CA ARG A 141 5.73 -2.07 -28.29
C ARG A 141 5.23 -3.46 -28.61
N ARG A 142 6.15 -4.35 -28.97
CA ARG A 142 5.84 -5.78 -29.19
C ARG A 142 5.96 -6.58 -27.90
N VAL A 143 5.02 -7.48 -27.64
CA VAL A 143 5.17 -8.47 -26.56
C VAL A 143 6.17 -9.55 -26.95
N VAL A 144 7.09 -9.90 -26.05
CA VAL A 144 8.13 -10.91 -26.31
C VAL A 144 7.75 -12.33 -25.84
N TYR A 145 6.65 -12.46 -25.08
CA TYR A 145 6.07 -13.73 -24.63
C TYR A 145 4.57 -13.79 -24.97
N ASP A 146 3.99 -15.00 -24.93
CA ASP A 146 2.54 -15.15 -24.87
C ASP A 146 2.06 -14.69 -23.48
N LEU A 147 1.07 -13.80 -23.44
CA LEU A 147 0.48 -13.30 -22.20
C LEU A 147 -0.98 -13.77 -22.11
N ALA A 148 -1.35 -14.33 -20.96
CA ALA A 148 -2.74 -14.62 -20.64
C ALA A 148 -3.55 -13.33 -20.48
N GLU A 149 -4.88 -13.43 -20.54
CA GLU A 149 -5.77 -12.35 -20.10
C GLU A 149 -5.60 -12.08 -18.60
N GLY A 150 -5.61 -10.81 -18.20
CA GLY A 150 -5.43 -10.39 -16.81
C GLY A 150 -3.98 -10.46 -16.31
N ALA A 151 -3.02 -10.83 -17.15
CA ALA A 151 -1.61 -10.89 -16.75
C ALA A 151 -1.07 -9.48 -16.45
N PRO A 152 -0.33 -9.29 -15.34
CA PRO A 152 0.30 -8.00 -15.04
C PRO A 152 1.34 -7.67 -16.10
N LEU A 153 1.33 -6.44 -16.59
CA LEU A 153 2.28 -6.00 -17.61
C LEU A 153 3.58 -5.53 -16.97
N ASP A 154 4.73 -6.00 -17.44
CA ASP A 154 6.07 -5.56 -17.00
C ASP A 154 6.95 -5.18 -18.20
N PHE A 155 7.98 -4.33 -17.99
CA PHE A 155 8.94 -3.97 -19.06
C PHE A 155 9.71 -5.17 -19.61
N GLY A 156 9.99 -6.19 -18.80
CA GLY A 156 10.62 -7.43 -19.26
C GLY A 156 9.78 -8.23 -20.26
N MET A 157 8.49 -7.92 -20.38
CA MET A 157 7.58 -8.55 -21.34
C MET A 157 7.50 -7.81 -22.68
N LEU A 158 8.19 -6.66 -22.81
CA LEU A 158 8.09 -5.75 -23.95
C LEU A 158 9.42 -5.63 -24.70
N GLY A 159 9.39 -5.88 -26.00
CA GLY A 159 10.50 -5.59 -26.91
C GLY A 159 10.58 -4.12 -27.30
N GLU A 160 11.54 -3.80 -28.16
CA GLU A 160 11.73 -2.44 -28.66
C GLU A 160 10.48 -1.91 -29.39
N ALA A 161 10.25 -0.60 -29.24
CA ALA A 161 9.24 0.09 -30.04
C ALA A 161 9.68 0.02 -31.50
N LYS A 162 8.76 -0.28 -32.41
CA LYS A 162 9.08 -0.34 -33.83
C LYS A 162 9.56 1.04 -34.28
N ASP A 163 10.84 1.15 -34.65
CA ASP A 163 11.37 2.37 -35.26
C ASP A 163 10.49 2.75 -36.44
N ARG A 164 10.09 4.02 -36.46
CA ARG A 164 9.45 4.66 -37.62
C ARG A 164 10.52 4.76 -38.71
N SER A 165 10.70 3.66 -39.45
CA SER A 165 11.44 3.63 -40.71
C SER A 165 10.57 4.18 -41.82
#